data_AF-A0AAV6K4C5-F1
#
_entry.id   AF-A0AAV6K4C5-F1
#
_cell.length_a   1.000
_cell.length_b   1.000
_cell.length_c   1.000
_cell.angle_alpha   90.00
_cell.angle_beta   90.00
_cell.angle_gamma   90.00
#
_symmetry.space_group_name_H-M   'P 1'
#
loop_
_entity.id
_entity.type
_entity.pdbx_description
1 polymer ?
#
loop_
_entity_poly.entity_id
_entity_poly.type
_entity_poly.pdbx_seq_one_letter_code
_entity_poly.pdbx_strand_id
1 'polypeptide(L)'
;MILGFSCLAYNLSCSSYLSVASQFQRHHPMVIYIRLQWWAGDPLSTPLVLIGKAMAGILIAFFLITSALYWTNAYNTQKFPILMTELYDTSGNKYCISKVLNGDLLILNATTYKEYSVTRLTSFRIASHALLFAAISTGLVQVLTKHGRYY
;
A
#
# COMPACT_ATOMS: atom_id res chain seq x y z
N MET A 1 -5.06 8.87 -6.79
CA MET A 1 -3.92 8.62 -5.88
C MET A 1 -3.64 7.12 -5.66
N ILE A 2 -4.65 6.23 -5.66
CA ILE A 2 -4.45 4.77 -5.57
C ILE A 2 -3.71 4.18 -6.80
N LEU A 3 -3.93 4.75 -7.99
CA LEU A 3 -3.23 4.37 -9.24
C LEU A 3 -1.73 4.72 -9.27
N GLY A 4 -1.26 5.66 -8.43
CA GLY A 4 0.15 6.07 -8.38
C GLY A 4 1.02 5.13 -7.54
N PHE A 5 0.46 4.52 -6.49
CA PHE A 5 1.16 3.54 -5.67
C PHE A 5 1.38 2.22 -6.41
N SER A 6 0.45 1.84 -7.31
CA SER A 6 0.64 0.71 -8.21
C SER A 6 1.90 0.90 -9.07
N CYS A 7 2.08 2.10 -9.65
CA CYS A 7 3.18 2.38 -10.57
C CYS A 7 4.58 2.39 -9.89
N LEU A 8 4.66 2.83 -8.63
CA LEU A 8 5.90 2.81 -7.86
C LEU A 8 6.23 1.39 -7.35
N ALA A 9 5.21 0.62 -6.96
CA ALA A 9 5.39 -0.78 -6.54
C ALA A 9 5.86 -1.69 -7.69
N TYR A 10 5.44 -1.41 -8.93
CA TYR A 10 5.94 -2.09 -10.13
C TYR A 10 7.41 -1.77 -10.43
N ASN A 11 7.83 -0.50 -10.28
CA ASN A 11 9.23 -0.11 -10.51
C ASN A 11 10.20 -0.71 -9.47
N LEU A 12 9.81 -0.75 -8.19
CA LEU A 12 10.62 -1.40 -7.14
C LEU A 12 10.66 -2.93 -7.29
N SER A 13 9.56 -3.56 -7.71
CA SER A 13 9.58 -5.00 -8.03
C SER A 13 10.48 -5.32 -9.23
N CYS A 14 10.55 -4.42 -10.23
CA CYS A 14 11.36 -4.61 -11.44
C CYS A 14 12.87 -4.77 -11.15
N SER A 15 13.41 -4.03 -10.16
CA SER A 15 14.82 -4.13 -9.78
C SER A 15 15.17 -5.47 -9.11
N SER A 16 14.27 -5.99 -8.26
CA SER A 16 14.48 -7.26 -7.56
C SER A 16 14.36 -8.48 -8.49
N TYR A 17 13.50 -8.42 -9.50
CA TYR A 17 13.31 -9.50 -10.49
C TYR A 17 14.47 -9.62 -11.49
N LEU A 18 15.12 -8.51 -11.88
CA LEU A 18 16.29 -8.52 -12.77
C LEU A 18 17.48 -9.30 -12.17
N SER A 19 17.66 -9.29 -10.85
CA SER A 19 18.74 -10.03 -10.18
C SER A 19 18.50 -11.55 -10.14
N VAL A 20 17.23 -11.98 -10.06
CA VAL A 20 16.86 -13.41 -9.95
C VAL A 20 16.68 -14.07 -11.33
N ALA A 21 16.28 -13.31 -12.36
CA ALA A 21 16.10 -13.82 -13.72
C ALA A 21 17.41 -14.15 -14.46
N SER A 22 18.56 -13.66 -13.97
CA SER A 22 19.86 -13.94 -14.58
C SER A 22 20.41 -15.34 -14.28
N GLN A 23 19.82 -16.08 -13.33
CA GLN A 23 20.31 -17.41 -12.90
C GLN A 23 19.64 -18.61 -13.58
N PHE A 24 18.53 -18.42 -14.32
CA PHE A 24 17.74 -19.51 -14.89
C PHE A 24 17.65 -19.44 -16.42
N GLN A 25 18.79 -19.48 -17.11
CA GLN A 25 18.78 -19.47 -18.58
C GLN A 25 19.86 -20.35 -19.22
N ARG A 26 19.98 -21.63 -18.80
CA ARG A 26 20.94 -22.55 -19.44
C ARG A 26 20.41 -23.69 -20.30
N HIS A 27 19.10 -23.94 -20.42
CA HIS A 27 18.62 -24.92 -21.40
C HIS A 27 17.23 -24.58 -21.96
N HIS A 28 17.13 -24.58 -23.30
CA HIS A 28 15.96 -24.42 -24.19
C HIS A 28 15.80 -23.04 -24.89
N PRO A 29 16.02 -22.94 -26.22
CA PRO A 29 16.11 -21.66 -26.95
C PRO A 29 14.79 -21.08 -27.51
N MET A 30 13.62 -21.52 -27.06
CA MET A 30 12.33 -20.82 -27.32
C MET A 30 12.00 -19.75 -26.26
N VAL A 31 13.01 -19.28 -25.53
CA VAL A 31 12.88 -18.47 -24.29
C VAL A 31 13.26 -17.00 -24.51
N ILE A 32 13.70 -16.62 -25.72
CA ILE A 32 14.07 -15.24 -26.06
C ILE A 32 12.84 -14.34 -26.29
N TYR A 33 11.73 -14.87 -26.82
CA TYR A 33 10.48 -14.08 -26.98
C TYR A 33 9.80 -13.73 -25.64
N ILE A 34 10.09 -14.49 -24.58
CA ILE A 34 9.60 -14.22 -23.22
C ILE A 34 10.31 -13.05 -22.56
N ARG A 35 11.50 -12.66 -23.01
CA ARG A 35 12.21 -11.51 -22.41
C ARG A 35 11.59 -10.15 -22.72
N LEU A 36 10.78 -10.01 -23.78
CA LEU A 36 10.19 -8.73 -24.17
C LEU A 36 8.77 -8.50 -23.62
N GLN A 37 8.10 -9.54 -23.12
CA GLN A 37 6.77 -9.46 -22.49
C GLN A 37 6.75 -8.73 -21.13
N TRP A 38 7.91 -8.28 -20.66
CA TRP A 38 8.08 -7.66 -19.34
C TRP A 38 8.25 -6.14 -19.40
N TRP A 39 8.55 -5.57 -20.57
CA TRP A 39 8.56 -4.10 -20.73
C TRP A 39 7.15 -3.55 -20.97
N ALA A 40 6.30 -4.30 -21.68
CA ALA A 40 4.90 -4.00 -21.92
C ALA A 40 4.05 -5.05 -21.21
N GLY A 41 3.09 -4.64 -20.39
CA GLY A 41 2.21 -5.55 -19.66
C GLY A 41 1.44 -6.49 -20.60
N ASP A 42 2.00 -7.66 -20.87
CA ASP A 42 1.31 -8.70 -21.60
C ASP A 42 0.55 -9.59 -20.60
N PRO A 43 -0.80 -9.57 -20.59
CA PRO A 43 -1.65 -10.28 -19.63
C PRO A 43 -1.59 -11.82 -19.76
N LEU A 44 -0.65 -12.36 -20.55
CA LEU A 44 -0.49 -13.78 -20.82
C LEU A 44 0.59 -14.45 -19.95
N SER A 45 1.52 -13.67 -19.37
CA SER A 45 2.61 -14.21 -18.53
C SER A 45 2.15 -14.56 -17.10
N THR A 46 1.09 -13.89 -16.62
CA THR A 46 0.41 -14.25 -15.36
C THR A 46 -1.00 -14.74 -15.67
N PRO A 47 -1.36 -15.98 -15.33
CA PRO A 47 -2.70 -16.50 -15.63
C PRO A 47 -3.76 -15.62 -14.95
N LEU A 48 -4.85 -15.29 -15.64
CA LEU A 48 -5.93 -14.42 -15.12
C LEU A 48 -6.49 -14.91 -13.78
N VAL A 49 -6.47 -16.22 -13.55
CA VAL A 49 -6.88 -16.84 -12.28
C VAL A 49 -6.00 -16.40 -11.10
N LEU A 50 -4.71 -16.15 -11.34
CA LEU A 50 -3.78 -15.69 -10.30
C LEU A 50 -4.05 -14.25 -9.91
N ILE A 51 -4.28 -13.37 -10.90
CA ILE A 51 -4.67 -11.97 -10.68
C ILE A 51 -6.01 -11.92 -9.93
N GLY A 52 -6.99 -12.73 -10.35
CA GLY A 52 -8.30 -12.82 -9.71
C GLY A 52 -8.21 -13.22 -8.23
N LYS A 53 -7.39 -14.22 -7.89
CA LYS A 53 -7.17 -14.63 -6.49
C LYS A 53 -6.52 -13.52 -5.65
N ALA A 54 -5.55 -12.80 -6.21
CA ALA A 54 -4.89 -11.70 -5.51
C ALA A 54 -5.84 -10.53 -5.25
N MET A 55 -6.63 -10.11 -6.25
CA MET A 55 -7.62 -9.04 -6.11
C MET A 55 -8.72 -9.42 -5.11
N ALA A 56 -9.23 -10.65 -5.17
CA ALA A 56 -10.21 -11.13 -4.21
C ALA A 56 -9.68 -11.08 -2.77
N GLY A 57 -8.44 -11.52 -2.53
CA GLY A 57 -7.81 -11.46 -1.21
C GLY A 57 -7.71 -10.03 -0.67
N ILE A 58 -7.30 -9.08 -1.51
CA ILE A 58 -7.18 -7.67 -1.13
C ILE A 58 -8.54 -7.07 -0.77
N LEU A 59 -9.58 -7.33 -1.59
CA LEU A 59 -10.92 -6.81 -1.35
C LEU A 59 -11.54 -7.37 -0.07
N ILE A 60 -11.40 -8.68 0.17
CA ILE A 60 -11.91 -9.33 1.38
C ILE A 60 -11.20 -8.78 2.61
N ALA A 61 -9.86 -8.70 2.59
CA ALA A 61 -9.10 -8.16 3.70
C ALA A 61 -9.47 -6.70 3.99
N PHE A 62 -9.60 -5.87 2.96
CA PHE A 62 -9.99 -4.48 3.09
C PHE A 62 -11.38 -4.31 3.72
N PHE A 63 -12.34 -5.12 3.30
CA PHE A 63 -13.71 -5.08 3.82
C PHE A 63 -13.77 -5.55 5.28
N LEU A 64 -13.06 -6.63 5.62
CA LEU A 64 -12.98 -7.14 6.99
C LEU A 64 -12.35 -6.12 7.95
N ILE A 65 -11.21 -5.52 7.56
CA ILE A 65 -10.52 -4.52 8.39
C ILE A 65 -11.40 -3.28 8.60
N THR A 66 -12.00 -2.76 7.53
CA THR A 66 -12.85 -1.56 7.60
C THR A 66 -14.05 -1.80 8.50
N SER A 67 -14.68 -2.97 8.36
CA SER A 67 -15.86 -3.34 9.13
C SER A 67 -15.52 -3.57 10.62
N ALA A 68 -14.43 -4.28 10.91
CA ALA A 68 -13.96 -4.52 12.27
C ALA A 68 -13.62 -3.20 13.00
N LEU A 69 -12.96 -2.26 12.33
CA LEU A 69 -12.65 -0.94 12.90
C LEU A 69 -13.92 -0.14 13.22
N TYR A 70 -14.93 -0.19 12.36
CA TYR A 70 -16.17 0.54 12.56
C TYR A 70 -16.97 0.01 13.76
N TRP A 71 -17.05 -1.32 13.91
CA TRP A 71 -17.75 -1.95 15.03
C TRP A 71 -17.02 -1.80 16.37
N THR A 72 -15.70 -1.89 16.38
CA THR A 72 -14.90 -1.73 17.61
C THR A 72 -14.78 -0.27 18.05
N ASN A 73 -15.28 0.68 17.25
CA ASN A 73 -15.10 2.13 17.41
C ASN A 73 -13.64 2.50 17.71
N ALA A 74 -12.70 1.71 17.16
CA ALA A 74 -11.28 1.96 17.32
C ALA A 74 -10.98 3.33 16.72
N TYR A 75 -10.28 4.18 17.47
CA TYR A 75 -9.94 5.56 17.08
C TYR A 75 -11.11 6.55 16.98
N ASN A 76 -12.29 6.22 17.51
CA ASN A 76 -13.46 7.10 17.52
C ASN A 76 -13.99 7.39 16.09
N THR A 77 -13.91 6.38 15.22
CA THR A 77 -14.21 6.49 13.78
C THR A 77 -15.70 6.62 13.48
N GLN A 78 -16.60 6.27 14.41
CA GLN A 78 -18.05 6.35 14.20
C GLN A 78 -18.59 7.77 14.00
N LYS A 79 -17.81 8.79 14.37
CA LYS A 79 -18.17 10.20 14.22
C LYS A 79 -18.07 10.71 12.77
N PHE A 80 -17.41 9.95 11.89
CA PHE A 80 -17.06 10.39 10.54
C PHE A 80 -17.60 9.38 9.50
N PRO A 81 -17.90 9.83 8.27
CA PRO A 81 -18.31 8.94 7.19
C PRO A 81 -17.20 7.93 6.86
N ILE A 82 -17.60 6.69 6.55
CA ILE A 82 -16.71 5.54 6.43
C ILE A 82 -15.66 5.74 5.32
N LEU A 83 -16.06 6.30 4.18
CA LEU A 83 -15.27 6.36 2.93
C LEU A 83 -14.63 7.73 2.65
N MET A 84 -14.22 8.48 3.67
CA MET A 84 -13.50 9.74 3.44
C MET A 84 -11.98 9.55 3.42
N THR A 85 -11.30 10.27 2.52
CA THR A 85 -9.82 10.29 2.45
C THR A 85 -9.19 11.38 3.34
N GLU A 86 -10.01 12.34 3.78
CA GLU A 86 -9.56 13.50 4.57
C GLU A 86 -9.21 13.14 6.03
N LEU A 87 -8.36 13.97 6.65
CA LEU A 87 -8.12 13.93 8.08
C LEU A 87 -9.14 14.79 8.81
N TYR A 88 -9.49 14.39 10.02
CA TYR A 88 -10.47 15.07 10.86
C TYR A 88 -9.90 15.49 12.20
N ASP A 89 -10.47 16.54 12.76
CA ASP A 89 -10.28 16.94 14.15
C ASP A 89 -11.11 16.02 15.08
N THR A 90 -10.70 15.92 16.35
CA THR A 90 -11.52 15.42 17.47
C THR A 90 -12.96 15.95 17.49
N SER A 91 -13.19 17.17 17.00
CA SER A 91 -14.50 17.85 16.99
C SER A 91 -15.42 17.47 15.82
N GLY A 92 -15.00 16.65 14.84
CA GLY A 92 -15.85 16.32 13.68
C GLY A 92 -15.50 17.05 12.39
N ASN A 93 -14.70 18.12 12.47
CA ASN A 93 -14.41 19.01 11.35
C ASN A 93 -13.23 18.52 10.50
N LYS A 94 -13.20 18.92 9.23
CA LYS A 94 -12.04 18.68 8.35
C LYS A 94 -10.80 19.37 8.92
N TYR A 95 -9.67 18.67 8.93
CA TYR A 95 -8.44 19.15 9.52
C TYR A 95 -7.74 20.20 8.64
N CYS A 96 -7.55 21.41 9.16
CA CYS A 96 -6.85 22.49 8.45
C CYS A 96 -5.33 22.38 8.64
N ILE A 97 -4.63 21.78 7.68
CA ILE A 97 -3.17 21.57 7.74
C ILE A 97 -2.40 22.90 7.87
N SER A 98 -2.87 23.96 7.21
CA SER A 98 -2.24 25.29 7.23
C SER A 98 -2.19 25.95 8.61
N LYS A 99 -3.01 25.51 9.58
CA LYS A 99 -2.98 26.06 10.95
C LYS A 99 -1.90 25.43 11.83
N VAL A 100 -1.39 24.26 11.44
CA VAL A 100 -0.45 23.47 12.24
C VAL A 100 0.95 23.48 11.64
N LEU A 101 1.07 23.69 10.33
CA LEU A 101 2.34 23.81 9.65
C LEU A 101 2.71 25.29 9.49
N ASN A 102 3.94 25.64 9.87
CA ASN A 102 4.51 26.95 9.52
C ASN A 102 4.66 27.04 8.00
N GLY A 103 4.09 28.10 7.40
CA GLY A 103 3.82 28.22 5.96
C GLY A 103 5.02 28.00 5.03
N ASP A 104 6.24 28.36 5.47
CA ASP A 104 7.42 28.33 4.59
C ASP A 104 8.30 27.09 4.77
N LEU A 105 8.23 26.43 5.93
CA LEU A 105 9.19 25.38 6.29
C LEU A 105 8.56 23.98 6.40
N LEU A 106 7.22 23.86 6.35
CA LEU A 106 6.49 22.61 6.61
C LEU A 106 6.91 21.92 7.93
N ILE A 107 7.50 22.68 8.85
CA ILE A 107 7.90 22.19 10.17
C ILE A 107 6.65 22.19 11.05
N LEU A 108 6.37 21.04 11.65
CA LEU A 108 5.29 20.89 12.61
C LEU A 108 5.66 21.65 13.89
N ASN A 109 4.89 22.70 14.21
CA ASN A 109 5.05 23.37 15.48
C ASN A 109 4.30 22.59 16.57
N ALA A 110 5.04 22.05 17.53
CA ALA A 110 4.49 21.23 18.61
C ALA A 110 3.54 22.01 19.53
N THR A 111 3.66 23.34 19.63
CA THR A 111 2.75 24.16 20.45
C THR A 111 1.38 24.30 19.79
N THR A 112 1.35 24.70 18.52
CA THR A 112 0.09 24.84 17.77
C THR A 112 -0.59 23.51 17.52
N TYR A 113 0.17 22.40 17.40
CA TYR A 113 -0.42 21.05 17.31
C TYR A 113 -1.19 20.65 18.57
N LYS A 114 -0.62 20.92 19.75
CA LYS A 114 -1.26 20.60 21.04
C LYS A 114 -2.50 21.46 21.28
N GLU A 115 -2.48 22.72 20.86
CA GLU A 115 -3.61 23.65 20.97
C GLU A 115 -4.75 23.32 20.00
N TYR A 116 -4.43 22.85 18.78
CA TYR A 116 -5.43 22.60 17.76
C TYR A 116 -6.20 21.30 18.00
N SER A 117 -5.53 20.15 18.00
CA SER A 117 -6.05 18.83 18.43
C SER A 117 -5.21 17.68 17.85
N VAL A 118 -5.35 16.49 18.44
CA VAL A 118 -4.83 15.24 17.85
C VAL A 118 -5.61 14.90 16.59
N THR A 119 -4.89 14.68 15.49
CA THR A 119 -5.45 14.25 14.20
C THR A 119 -6.17 12.90 14.31
N ARG A 120 -7.40 12.84 13.79
CA ARG A 120 -8.19 11.61 13.69
C ARG A 120 -8.28 11.17 12.24
N LEU A 121 -8.21 9.85 12.05
CA LEU A 121 -8.29 9.19 10.75
C LEU A 121 -9.62 8.46 10.64
N THR A 122 -10.18 8.39 9.43
CA THR A 122 -11.36 7.56 9.13
C THR A 122 -10.99 6.08 9.05
N SER A 123 -11.99 5.19 9.18
CA SER A 123 -11.78 3.74 9.05
C SER A 123 -11.15 3.37 7.69
N PHE A 124 -11.58 4.00 6.60
CA PHE A 124 -11.01 3.79 5.26
C PHE A 124 -9.53 4.22 5.17
N ARG A 125 -9.16 5.36 5.78
CA ARG A 125 -7.77 5.81 5.81
C ARG A 125 -6.91 4.86 6.62
N ILE A 126 -7.38 4.37 7.76
CA ILE A 126 -6.61 3.41 8.56
C ILE A 126 -6.45 2.08 7.82
N ALA A 127 -7.53 1.56 7.22
CA ALA A 127 -7.49 0.32 6.46
C ALA A 127 -6.53 0.37 5.26
N SER A 128 -6.50 1.49 4.52
CA SER A 128 -5.57 1.65 3.39
C SER A 128 -4.10 1.69 3.82
N HIS A 129 -3.77 2.33 4.96
CA HIS A 129 -2.39 2.30 5.47
C HIS A 129 -1.99 0.93 5.99
N ALA A 130 -2.87 0.21 6.69
CA ALA A 130 -2.61 -1.16 7.14
C ALA A 130 -2.26 -2.09 5.96
N LEU A 131 -2.96 -1.95 4.84
CA LEU A 131 -2.69 -2.72 3.64
C LEU A 131 -1.32 -2.38 3.01
N LEU A 132 -0.89 -1.11 3.07
CA LEU A 132 0.46 -0.71 2.62
C LEU A 132 1.55 -1.33 3.49
N PHE A 133 1.38 -1.33 4.81
CA PHE A 133 2.32 -2.01 5.71
C PHE A 133 2.38 -3.52 5.44
N ALA A 134 1.24 -4.16 5.17
CA ALA A 134 1.18 -5.58 4.81
C ALA A 134 1.89 -5.89 3.47
N ALA A 135 1.80 -4.99 2.49
CA ALA A 135 2.52 -5.14 1.23
C ALA A 135 4.04 -5.08 1.44
N ILE A 136 4.52 -4.13 2.25
CA ILE A 136 5.95 -4.00 2.59
C ILE A 136 6.43 -5.22 3.37
N SER A 137 5.67 -5.70 4.36
CA SER A 137 6.03 -6.89 5.13
C SER A 137 6.08 -8.14 4.26
N THR A 138 5.14 -8.30 3.32
CA THR A 138 5.14 -9.42 2.38
C THR A 138 6.39 -9.40 1.50
N GLY A 139 6.76 -8.23 0.98
CA GLY A 139 8.00 -8.06 0.22
C GLY A 139 9.24 -8.47 1.03
N LEU A 140 9.31 -8.06 2.30
CA LEU A 140 10.41 -8.44 3.19
C LEU A 140 10.47 -9.96 3.40
N VAL A 141 9.34 -10.61 3.70
CA VAL A 141 9.25 -12.06 3.88
C VAL A 141 9.66 -12.81 2.61
N GLN A 142 9.27 -12.31 1.44
CA GLN A 142 9.65 -12.89 0.15
C GLN A 142 11.16 -12.84 -0.06
N VAL A 143 11.81 -11.70 0.24
CA VAL A 143 13.26 -11.56 0.14
C VAL A 143 13.98 -12.50 1.11
N LEU A 144 13.56 -12.50 2.38
CA LEU A 144 14.16 -13.35 3.42
C LEU A 144 14.03 -14.83 3.09
N THR A 145 12.85 -15.29 2.68
CA THR A 145 12.59 -16.70 2.35
C THR A 145 13.39 -17.14 1.11
N LYS A 146 13.62 -16.23 0.16
CA LYS A 146 14.43 -16.53 -1.02
C LYS A 146 15.91 -16.62 -0.65
N HIS A 147 16.46 -15.66 0.10
CA HIS A 147 17.88 -15.67 0.46
C HIS A 147 18.24 -16.74 1.50
N GLY A 148 17.33 -17.10 2.40
CA GLY A 148 17.51 -18.20 3.34
C GLY A 148 17.39 -19.61 2.74
N ARG A 149 17.08 -19.74 1.44
CA ARG A 149 16.99 -21.03 0.73
C ARG A 149 18.22 -21.37 -0.11
N TYR A 150 19.21 -20.49 -0.16
CA TYR A 150 20.45 -20.65 -0.94
C TYR A 150 21.72 -20.79 -0.08
N TYR A 151 21.55 -20.89 1.24
CA TYR A 151 22.55 -21.37 2.21
C TYR A 151 21.98 -22.62 2.90
#